data_AF-A0A3B3XRQ9-F1
#
_entry.id   AF-A0A3B3XRQ9-F1
#
_cell.length_a   1.000
_cell.length_b   1.000
_cell.length_c   1.000
_cell.angle_alpha   90.00
_cell.angle_beta   90.00
_cell.angle_gamma   90.00
#
_symmetry.space_group_name_H-M   'P 1'
#
loop_
_entity.id
_entity.type
_entity.pdbx_description
1 polymer ?
#
loop_
_entity_poly.entity_id
_entity_poly.type
_entity_poly.pdbx_seq_one_letter_code
_entity_poly.pdbx_strand_id
1 'polypeptide(L)'
;MELQTYRYHGHSMSDPGVSYRTREEIQEVRSKSDPISLLKERLLSNNMASVEELKEIDIQIRKEVEEAAQFATSDPEPPLEELCNHIFSNDPPLEVRGTNPWSKLKSIS
;
A
#
# COMPACT_ATOMS: atom_id res chain seq x y z
N MET A 1 5.38 18.20 -15.72
CA MET A 1 3.98 17.77 -15.57
C MET A 1 3.62 17.91 -14.10
N GLU A 2 2.54 18.60 -13.79
CA GLU A 2 2.00 18.72 -12.43
C GLU A 2 0.64 18.03 -12.41
N LEU A 3 0.40 17.16 -11.42
CA LEU A 3 -0.86 16.46 -11.25
C LEU A 3 -1.50 16.89 -9.93
N GLN A 4 -2.57 17.69 -10.03
CA GLN A 4 -3.33 18.11 -8.87
C GLN A 4 -4.23 16.94 -8.41
N THR A 5 -3.94 16.42 -7.21
CA THR A 5 -4.65 15.27 -6.63
C THR A 5 -4.87 15.48 -5.13
N TYR A 6 -5.51 14.52 -4.46
CA TYR A 6 -5.90 14.64 -3.06
C TYR A 6 -5.77 13.33 -2.28
N ARG A 7 -5.17 13.37 -1.09
CA ARG A 7 -5.12 12.24 -0.15
C ARG A 7 -6.26 12.31 0.86
N TYR A 8 -7.05 11.24 0.97
CA TYR A 8 -8.15 11.20 1.93
C TYR A 8 -7.68 11.01 3.37
N HIS A 9 -6.67 10.18 3.59
CA HIS A 9 -6.08 9.96 4.91
C HIS A 9 -5.08 11.07 5.26
N GLY A 10 -4.67 11.11 6.53
CA GLY A 10 -3.59 11.96 7.03
C GLY A 10 -2.25 11.70 6.34
N HIS A 11 -1.19 12.34 6.82
CA HIS A 11 0.14 12.16 6.23
C HIS A 11 0.66 10.72 6.39
N SER A 12 0.34 10.11 7.53
CA SER A 12 0.67 8.72 7.88
C SER A 12 -0.37 8.18 8.86
N MET A 13 -0.21 6.94 9.32
CA MET A 13 -1.08 6.35 10.35
C MET A 13 -1.05 7.08 11.70
N SER A 14 0.01 7.84 11.99
CA SER A 14 0.13 8.62 13.23
C SER A 14 -0.48 10.02 13.14
N ASP A 15 -0.89 10.45 11.95
CA ASP A 15 -1.49 11.76 11.71
C ASP A 15 -2.99 11.62 11.38
N PRO A 16 -3.90 12.08 12.26
CA PRO A 16 -5.33 12.09 11.98
C PRO A 16 -5.74 13.04 10.84
N GLY A 17 -4.91 14.06 10.53
CA GLY A 17 -5.13 14.97 9.41
C GLY A 17 -6.29 15.96 9.55
N VAL A 18 -6.77 16.21 10.78
CA VAL A 18 -7.90 17.11 11.07
C VAL A 18 -7.50 18.39 11.83
N SER A 19 -6.22 18.53 12.20
CA SER A 19 -5.71 19.74 12.86
C SER A 19 -5.41 20.87 11.87
N TYR A 20 -5.22 20.56 10.59
CA TYR A 20 -4.78 21.49 9.55
C TYR A 20 -5.71 21.54 8.32
N ARG A 21 -6.81 20.78 8.34
CA ARG A 21 -7.89 20.80 7.35
C ARG A 21 -9.17 20.25 7.96
N THR A 22 -10.30 20.52 7.34
CA THR A 22 -11.60 20.11 7.86
C THR A 22 -12.01 18.74 7.32
N ARG A 23 -12.92 18.07 8.02
CA ARG A 23 -13.51 16.80 7.52
C ARG A 23 -14.42 17.07 6.32
N GLU A 24 -15.03 18.24 6.31
CA GLU A 24 -15.90 18.75 5.26
C GLU A 24 -15.15 18.89 3.93
N GLU A 25 -13.92 19.42 3.95
CA GLU A 25 -13.07 19.52 2.76
C GLU A 25 -12.79 18.13 2.15
N ILE A 26 -12.41 17.16 2.98
CA ILE A 26 -12.12 15.79 2.53
C ILE A 26 -13.39 15.15 1.93
N GLN A 27 -14.53 15.34 2.57
CA GLN A 27 -15.82 14.80 2.11
C GLN A 27 -16.30 15.47 0.82
N GLU A 28 -16.07 16.78 0.66
CA GLU A 28 -16.38 17.51 -0.56
C GLU A 28 -15.57 16.97 -1.74
N VAL A 29 -14.25 16.80 -1.57
CA VAL A 29 -13.40 16.24 -2.63
C VAL A 29 -13.82 14.81 -2.98
N ARG A 30 -14.07 13.96 -1.97
CA ARG A 30 -14.49 12.57 -2.19
C ARG A 30 -15.84 12.46 -2.90
N SER A 31 -16.80 13.34 -2.59
CA SER A 31 -18.13 13.28 -3.19
C SER A 31 -18.18 13.86 -4.61
N LYS A 32 -17.33 14.85 -4.92
CA LYS A 32 -17.36 15.56 -6.21
C LYS A 32 -16.32 15.08 -7.22
N SER A 33 -15.17 14.60 -6.75
CA SER A 33 -13.98 14.43 -7.59
C SER A 33 -13.24 13.11 -7.34
N ASP A 34 -13.90 12.11 -6.76
CA ASP A 34 -13.29 10.80 -6.58
C ASP A 34 -12.99 10.13 -7.93
N PRO A 35 -11.75 9.70 -8.19
CA PRO A 35 -11.35 9.23 -9.52
C PRO A 35 -12.08 7.95 -9.95
N ILE A 36 -12.42 7.07 -9.01
CA ILE A 36 -13.14 5.82 -9.29
C ILE A 36 -14.60 6.14 -9.64
N SER A 37 -15.23 7.02 -8.87
CA SER A 37 -16.61 7.47 -9.10
C SER A 37 -16.75 8.19 -10.44
N LEU A 38 -15.82 9.10 -10.76
CA LEU A 38 -15.81 9.81 -12.04
C LEU A 38 -15.63 8.86 -13.23
N LEU A 39 -14.77 7.85 -13.11
CA LEU A 39 -14.59 6.84 -14.16
C LEU A 39 -15.87 6.00 -14.32
N LYS A 40 -16.45 5.54 -13.22
CA LYS A 40 -17.71 4.79 -13.21
C LYS A 40 -18.82 5.54 -13.94
N GLU A 41 -19.04 6.82 -13.63
CA GLU A 41 -20.04 7.65 -14.30
C GLU A 41 -19.79 7.77 -15.80
N ARG A 42 -18.52 7.94 -16.21
CA ARG A 42 -18.16 7.99 -17.64
C ARG A 42 -18.43 6.67 -18.36
N LEU A 43 -18.07 5.54 -17.77
CA LEU A 43 -18.31 4.23 -18.38
C LEU A 43 -19.81 3.95 -18.54
N LEU A 44 -20.61 4.24 -17.51
CA LEU A 44 -22.06 4.04 -17.54
C LEU A 44 -22.75 4.96 -18.55
N SER A 45 -22.41 6.25 -18.55
CA SER A 45 -23.01 7.23 -19.47
C SER A 45 -22.67 6.98 -20.95
N ASN A 46 -21.55 6.30 -21.22
CA ASN A 46 -21.13 5.93 -22.58
C ASN A 46 -21.48 4.47 -22.94
N ASN A 47 -22.28 3.78 -22.12
CA ASN A 47 -22.67 2.38 -22.33
C ASN A 47 -21.47 1.44 -22.57
N MET A 48 -20.37 1.69 -21.87
CA MET A 48 -19.12 0.90 -21.96
C MET A 48 -19.07 -0.23 -20.94
N ALA A 49 -19.88 -0.15 -19.88
CA ALA A 49 -20.07 -1.18 -18.86
C ALA A 49 -21.45 -1.00 -18.23
N SER A 50 -21.96 -2.06 -17.62
CA SER A 50 -23.16 -2.07 -16.79
C SER A 50 -22.82 -1.84 -15.31
N VAL A 51 -23.83 -1.50 -14.51
CA VAL A 51 -23.67 -1.35 -13.06
C VAL A 51 -23.32 -2.70 -12.42
N GLU A 52 -23.89 -3.77 -12.95
CA GLU A 52 -23.70 -5.15 -12.52
C GLU A 52 -22.26 -5.61 -12.74
N GLU A 53 -21.69 -5.35 -13.92
CA GLU A 53 -20.28 -5.67 -14.22
C GLU A 53 -19.33 -4.95 -13.27
N LEU A 54 -19.53 -3.65 -13.03
CA LEU A 54 -18.68 -2.89 -12.11
C LEU A 54 -18.79 -3.40 -10.67
N LYS A 55 -19.99 -3.80 -10.25
CA LYS A 55 -20.20 -4.39 -8.92
C LYS A 55 -19.55 -5.76 -8.78
N GLU A 56 -19.56 -6.57 -9.84
CA GLU A 56 -18.86 -7.85 -9.88
C GLU A 56 -17.34 -7.65 -9.74
N ILE A 57 -16.78 -6.65 -10.42
CA ILE A 57 -15.36 -6.27 -10.24
C ILE A 57 -15.09 -5.87 -8.79
N ASP A 58 -15.94 -5.04 -8.16
CA ASP A 58 -15.77 -4.65 -6.76
C ASP A 58 -15.74 -5.87 -5.82
N ILE A 59 -16.57 -6.89 -6.09
CA ILE A 59 -16.61 -8.13 -5.29
C ILE A 59 -15.32 -8.93 -5.48
N GLN A 60 -14.85 -9.08 -6.71
CA GLN A 60 -13.62 -9.81 -7.03
C GLN A 60 -12.39 -9.16 -6.39
N ILE A 61 -12.26 -7.84 -6.51
CA ILE A 61 -11.14 -7.10 -5.91
C ILE A 61 -11.17 -7.16 -4.38
N ARG A 62 -12.36 -7.10 -3.76
CA ARG A 62 -12.47 -7.27 -2.29
C ARG A 62 -11.96 -8.63 -1.85
N LYS A 63 -12.35 -9.69 -2.57
CA LYS A 63 -11.90 -11.04 -2.28
C LYS A 63 -10.39 -11.18 -2.45
N GLU A 64 -9.82 -10.65 -3.53
CA GLU A 64 -8.37 -10.66 -3.78
C GLU A 64 -7.61 -9.94 -2.65
N VAL A 65 -8.08 -8.77 -2.22
CA VAL A 65 -7.45 -8.01 -1.12
C VAL A 65 -7.56 -8.75 0.22
N GLU A 66 -8.68 -9.41 0.48
CA GLU A 66 -8.87 -10.21 1.71
C GLU A 66 -7.95 -11.43 1.74
N GLU A 67 -7.84 -12.15 0.64
CA GLU A 67 -6.90 -13.29 0.51
C GLU A 67 -5.44 -12.84 0.67
N ALA A 68 -5.07 -11.72 0.06
CA ALA A 68 -3.74 -11.13 0.20
C ALA A 68 -3.45 -10.67 1.65
N ALA A 69 -4.43 -10.07 2.33
CA ALA A 69 -4.30 -9.67 3.72
C ALA A 69 -4.17 -10.88 4.66
N GLN A 70 -4.91 -11.95 4.40
CA GLN A 70 -4.77 -13.20 5.15
C GLN A 70 -3.39 -13.82 4.97
N PHE A 71 -2.88 -13.86 3.73
CA PHE A 71 -1.51 -14.29 3.47
C PHE A 71 -0.51 -13.40 4.23
N ALA A 72 -0.58 -12.08 4.07
CA ALA A 72 0.35 -11.14 4.70
C ALA A 72 0.37 -11.18 6.24
N THR A 73 -0.72 -11.62 6.88
CA THR A 73 -0.82 -11.73 8.35
C THR A 73 -0.45 -13.12 8.88
N SER A 74 -0.40 -14.13 8.02
CA SER A 74 -0.05 -15.51 8.39
C SER A 74 1.34 -15.93 7.94
N ASP A 75 1.93 -15.20 6.99
CA ASP A 75 3.30 -15.41 6.52
C ASP A 75 4.29 -15.15 7.67
N PRO A 76 5.25 -16.07 7.92
CA PRO A 76 6.21 -15.91 9.00
C PRO A 76 7.13 -14.70 8.75
N GLU A 77 7.57 -14.07 9.82
CA GLU A 77 8.61 -13.04 9.74
C GLU A 77 9.91 -13.62 9.15
N PRO A 78 10.75 -12.77 8.50
CA PRO A 78 12.04 -13.21 8.00
C PRO A 78 12.89 -13.86 9.10
N PRO A 79 13.60 -14.96 8.80
CA PRO A 79 14.47 -15.61 9.76
C PRO A 79 15.61 -14.67 10.19
N LEU A 80 15.98 -14.72 11.47
CA LEU A 80 16.98 -13.82 12.06
C LEU A 80 18.35 -13.95 11.37
N GLU A 81 18.66 -15.12 10.82
CA GLU A 81 19.89 -15.42 10.09
C GLU A 81 20.05 -14.56 8.82
N GLU A 82 18.95 -14.05 8.27
CA GLU A 82 18.93 -13.23 7.05
C GLU A 82 18.97 -11.73 7.35
N LEU A 83 19.00 -11.32 8.62
CA LEU A 83 18.94 -9.91 9.04
C LEU A 83 19.96 -9.01 8.30
N CYS A 84 21.14 -9.54 8.02
CA CYS A 84 22.22 -8.79 7.36
C CYS A 84 22.37 -9.08 5.87
N ASN A 85 21.47 -9.81 5.23
CA ASN A 85 21.55 -10.02 3.78
C ASN A 85 21.38 -8.71 3.00
N HIS A 86 21.89 -8.70 1.77
CA HIS A 86 21.74 -7.62 0.80
C HIS A 86 22.39 -6.27 1.18
N ILE A 87 23.48 -6.29 1.95
CA ILE A 87 24.28 -5.07 2.24
C ILE A 87 25.07 -4.63 0.99
N PHE A 88 25.67 -5.59 0.28
CA PHE A 88 26.37 -5.35 -0.98
C PHE A 88 25.82 -6.27 -2.06
N SER A 89 26.02 -5.90 -3.32
CA SER A 89 25.62 -6.68 -4.49
C SER A 89 26.85 -7.29 -5.16
N ASN A 90 26.76 -8.55 -5.58
CA ASN A 90 27.83 -9.32 -6.25
C ASN A 90 29.13 -9.47 -5.45
N ASP A 91 29.06 -9.39 -4.12
CA ASP A 91 30.19 -9.58 -3.24
C ASP A 91 30.18 -10.98 -2.60
N PRO A 92 31.36 -11.54 -2.26
CA PRO A 92 31.41 -12.78 -1.50
C PRO A 92 30.78 -12.59 -0.10
N PRO A 93 30.21 -13.65 0.50
CA PRO A 93 29.62 -13.56 1.84
C PRO A 93 30.59 -13.00 2.88
N LEU A 94 30.07 -12.18 3.80
CA LEU A 94 30.86 -11.54 4.86
C LEU A 94 30.21 -11.67 6.24
N GLU A 95 31.00 -11.46 7.29
CA GLU A 95 30.51 -11.37 8.66
C GLU A 95 30.22 -9.91 9.05
N VAL A 96 29.04 -9.66 9.59
CA VAL A 96 28.61 -8.37 10.14
C VAL A 96 28.58 -8.46 11.66
N ARG A 97 29.10 -7.42 12.32
CA ARG A 97 29.08 -7.33 13.79
C ARG A 97 27.67 -7.01 14.28
N GLY A 98 27.15 -7.80 15.21
CA GLY A 98 25.89 -7.53 15.91
C GLY A 98 26.04 -6.54 17.06
N THR A 99 25.18 -6.66 18.08
CA THR A 99 25.12 -5.70 19.22
C THR A 99 26.36 -5.75 20.13
N ASN A 100 27.20 -6.77 20.01
CA ASN A 100 28.44 -6.91 20.76
C ASN A 100 29.54 -7.56 19.89
N PRO A 101 30.83 -7.51 20.28
CA PRO A 101 31.94 -8.01 19.47
C PRO A 101 31.90 -9.52 19.16
N TRP A 102 31.17 -10.30 19.96
CA TRP A 102 31.06 -11.76 19.81
C TRP A 102 29.85 -12.19 19.00
N SER A 103 28.93 -11.26 18.70
CA SER A 103 27.78 -11.49 17.84
C SER A 103 28.20 -11.29 16.38
N LYS A 104 28.17 -12.38 15.62
CA LYS A 104 28.51 -12.41 14.19
C LYS A 104 27.29 -12.85 13.40
N LEU A 105 26.88 -12.01 12.46
CA LEU A 105 25.76 -12.26 11.55
C LEU A 105 26.32 -12.46 10.14
N LYS A 106 25.71 -13.35 9.35
CA LYS A 106 26.13 -13.57 7.97
C LYS A 106 25.42 -12.56 7.07
N SER A 107 26.14 -12.04 6.08
CA SER A 107 25.57 -11.25 4.99
C SER A 107 25.88 -11.93 3.66
N ILE A 108 24.85 -12.12 2.85
CA ILE A 108 24.93 -12.64 1.49
C ILE A 108 24.29 -11.60 0.57
N SER A 109 24.91 -11.35 -0.59
CA SER A 109 24.37 -10.48 -1.66
C SER A 109 23.02 -10.94 -2.19
#